data_AF-A0A1Q3CMN5-F1
#
_entry.id   AF-A0A1Q3CMN5-F1
#
_cell.length_a   1.000
_cell.length_b   1.000
_cell.length_c   1.000
_cell.angle_alpha   90.00
_cell.angle_beta   90.00
_cell.angle_gamma   90.00
#
_symmetry.space_group_name_H-M   'P 1'
#
loop_
_entity.id
_entity.type
_entity.pdbx_description
1 polymer ?
#
loop_
_entity_poly.entity_id
_entity_poly.type
_entity_poly.pdbx_seq_one_letter_code
_entity_poly.pdbx_strand_id
1 'polypeptide(L)'
;NITNLVSIKLERHNYLLCLSQFLPILRATQLYGYIDGLITCPPPQIPMSIDPTKLVSNPVYKTWILSDQLLLSWKNSILSELVMAQVVGLTTSAIVWSALERLFSSQSRVHIM
;
A
#
# COMPACT_ATOMS: atom_id res chain seq x y z
N ASN A 1 11.01 -6.17 14.47
CA ASN A 1 9.76 -5.75 15.11
C ASN A 1 9.53 -4.26 14.78
N ILE A 2 8.89 -3.95 13.65
CA ILE A 2 8.76 -2.59 13.09
C ILE A 2 7.65 -1.77 13.77
N THR A 3 6.78 -2.42 14.54
CA THR A 3 5.67 -1.79 15.28
C THR A 3 6.14 -0.75 16.30
N ASN A 4 7.41 -0.75 16.71
CA ASN A 4 8.00 0.27 17.58
C ASN A 4 8.60 1.49 16.84
N LEU A 5 8.61 1.52 15.51
CA LEU A 5 9.20 2.65 14.75
C LEU A 5 8.24 3.82 14.54
N VAL A 6 6.96 3.65 14.83
CA VAL A 6 5.93 4.64 14.51
C VAL A 6 5.03 4.83 15.73
N SER A 7 5.44 5.72 16.64
CA SER A 7 4.63 6.07 17.82
C SER A 7 3.39 6.91 17.47
N ILE A 8 3.33 7.43 16.24
CA ILE A 8 2.29 8.36 15.80
C ILE A 8 1.27 7.62 14.94
N LYS A 9 0.05 7.45 15.45
CA LYS A 9 -1.07 7.00 14.63
C LYS A 9 -1.40 8.09 13.59
N LEU A 10 -1.62 7.66 12.36
CA LEU A 10 -2.07 8.50 11.26
C LEU A 10 -3.50 8.93 11.53
N GLU A 11 -3.66 10.23 11.70
CA GLU A 11 -4.90 10.96 11.90
C GLU A 11 -5.09 11.96 10.75
N ARG A 12 -6.29 12.54 10.65
CA ARG A 12 -6.61 13.42 9.52
C ARG A 12 -5.69 14.64 9.43
N HIS A 13 -5.30 15.19 10.57
CA HIS A 13 -4.53 16.42 10.67
C HIS A 13 -3.01 16.23 10.54
N ASN A 14 -2.51 14.99 10.60
CA ASN A 14 -1.07 14.70 10.56
C ASN A 14 -0.65 13.89 9.31
N TYR A 15 -1.55 13.71 8.34
CA TYR A 15 -1.31 12.90 7.15
C TYR A 15 -0.02 13.28 6.40
N LEU A 16 0.22 14.57 6.14
CA LEU A 16 1.42 15.03 5.41
C LEU A 16 2.72 14.75 6.19
N LEU A 17 2.69 14.93 7.51
CA LEU A 17 3.83 14.63 8.39
C LEU A 17 4.10 13.12 8.46
N CYS A 18 3.04 12.33 8.53
CA CYS A 18 3.14 10.88 8.50
C CYS A 18 3.74 10.45 7.14
N LEU A 19 3.19 10.94 6.04
CA LEU A 19 3.65 10.62 4.70
C LEU A 19 5.15 10.96 4.49
N SER A 20 5.62 12.10 4.99
CA SER A 20 7.04 12.48 4.88
C SER A 20 7.99 11.55 5.64
N GLN A 21 7.52 10.91 6.71
CA GLN A 21 8.29 9.91 7.46
C GLN A 21 8.26 8.52 6.78
N PHE A 22 7.14 8.16 6.15
CA PHE A 22 6.97 6.85 5.51
C PHE A 22 7.64 6.73 4.15
N LEU A 23 7.61 7.79 3.33
CA LEU A 23 8.16 7.75 1.98
C LEU A 23 9.65 7.33 1.93
N PRO A 24 10.54 7.84 2.80
CA PRO A 24 11.93 7.39 2.84
C PRO A 24 12.08 5.90 3.16
N ILE A 25 11.28 5.38 4.10
CA ILE A 25 11.30 3.96 4.49
C ILE A 25 10.86 3.08 3.32
N LEU A 26 9.78 3.46 2.63
CA LEU A 26 9.27 2.74 1.47
C LEU A 26 10.25 2.72 0.31
N ARG A 27 10.99 3.82 0.11
CA ARG A 27 12.05 3.89 -0.90
C ARG A 27 13.27 3.05 -0.51
N ALA A 28 13.71 3.13 0.74
CA ALA A 28 14.83 2.35 1.25
C ALA A 28 14.58 0.83 1.21
N THR A 29 13.30 0.43 1.30
CA THR A 29 12.87 -0.98 1.23
C THR A 29 12.41 -1.41 -0.17
N GLN A 30 12.51 -0.55 -1.19
CA GLN A 30 12.03 -0.80 -2.56
C GLN A 30 10.53 -1.13 -2.66
N LEU A 31 9.74 -0.82 -1.63
CA LEU A 31 8.30 -1.07 -1.60
C LEU A 31 7.48 0.08 -2.20
N TYR A 32 8.09 1.25 -2.41
CA TYR A 32 7.41 2.39 -3.00
C TYR A 32 6.79 2.08 -4.38
N GLY A 33 7.42 1.17 -5.14
CA GLY A 33 6.93 0.71 -6.44
C GLY A 33 5.53 0.07 -6.40
N TYR A 34 5.13 -0.52 -5.27
CA TYR A 34 3.78 -1.08 -5.09
C TYR A 34 2.72 0.01 -4.95
N ILE A 35 3.11 1.22 -4.51
CA ILE A 35 2.20 2.34 -4.23
C ILE A 35 2.04 3.22 -5.46
N ASP A 36 3.14 3.56 -6.13
CA ASP A 36 3.13 4.43 -7.32
C ASP A 36 2.76 3.70 -8.62
N GLY A 37 2.59 2.39 -8.55
CA GLY A 37 2.16 1.55 -9.67
C GLY A 37 3.30 1.08 -10.58
N LEU A 38 4.56 1.34 -10.25
CA LEU A 38 5.70 0.81 -11.00
C LEU A 38 5.80 -0.73 -10.89
N ILE A 39 5.38 -1.31 -9.76
CA ILE A 39 5.34 -2.75 -9.51
C ILE A 39 3.88 -3.22 -9.59
N THR A 40 3.44 -3.56 -10.79
CA THR A 40 2.07 -4.01 -11.06
C THR A 40 1.83 -5.45 -10.63
N CYS A 41 0.59 -5.76 -10.22
CA CYS A 41 0.16 -7.12 -9.92
C CYS A 41 0.31 -8.01 -11.17
N PRO A 42 1.16 -9.04 -11.12
CA PRO A 42 1.33 -9.95 -12.26
C PRO A 42 0.15 -10.95 -12.32
N PRO A 43 -0.03 -11.65 -13.45
CA PRO A 43 -1.08 -12.67 -13.57
C PRO A 43 -0.89 -13.81 -12.55
N PRO A 44 -1.97 -14.33 -11.92
CA PRO A 44 -1.87 -15.45 -10.98
C PRO A 44 -1.36 -16.76 -11.61
N GLN A 45 -1.60 -16.92 -12.91
CA GLN A 45 -1.16 -18.07 -13.69
C GLN A 45 -0.47 -17.60 -14.97
N ILE A 46 0.51 -18.38 -15.42
CA ILE A 46 1.26 -18.17 -16.67
C ILE A 46 1.28 -19.46 -17.49
N PRO A 47 1.44 -19.39 -18.82
CA PRO A 47 1.61 -20.58 -19.65
C PRO A 47 2.84 -21.38 -19.23
N MET A 48 2.72 -22.71 -19.26
CA MET A 48 3.85 -23.59 -18.96
C MET A 48 4.88 -23.52 -20.09
N SER A 49 6.18 -23.38 -19.77
CA SER A 49 7.23 -23.23 -20.78
C SER A 49 7.35 -24.40 -21.75
N ILE A 50 7.00 -25.62 -21.32
CA ILE A 50 7.06 -26.84 -22.13
C ILE A 50 5.73 -27.17 -22.84
N ASP A 51 4.63 -26.54 -22.44
CA ASP A 51 3.29 -26.76 -23.02
C ASP A 51 2.43 -25.49 -22.80
N PRO A 52 2.44 -24.55 -23.76
CA PRO A 52 1.73 -23.28 -23.64
C PRO A 52 0.20 -23.41 -23.53
N THR A 53 -0.36 -24.59 -23.80
CA THR A 53 -1.80 -24.84 -23.64
C THR A 53 -2.21 -25.05 -22.19
N LYS A 54 -1.23 -25.30 -21.29
CA LYS A 54 -1.45 -25.49 -19.86
C LYS A 54 -1.03 -24.25 -19.08
N LEU A 55 -1.84 -23.91 -18.07
CA LEU A 55 -1.56 -22.82 -17.14
C LEU A 55 -0.95 -23.37 -15.85
N VAL A 56 0.11 -22.71 -15.37
CA VAL A 56 0.76 -23.00 -14.08
C VAL A 56 0.75 -21.77 -13.20
N SER A 57 0.80 -21.97 -11.88
CA SER A 57 0.88 -20.88 -10.90
C SER A 57 2.10 -20.00 -11.14
N ASN A 58 1.92 -18.69 -11.11
CA ASN A 58 3.01 -17.73 -11.29
C ASN A 58 3.74 -17.49 -9.95
N PRO A 59 5.01 -17.88 -9.80
CA PRO A 59 5.76 -17.60 -8.57
C PRO A 59 5.95 -16.11 -8.32
N VAL A 60 5.99 -15.28 -9.36
CA VAL A 60 6.11 -13.82 -9.24
C VAL A 60 4.85 -13.22 -8.61
N TYR A 61 3.65 -13.72 -8.96
CA TYR A 61 2.40 -13.34 -8.30
C TYR A 61 2.39 -13.67 -6.82
N LYS A 62 2.91 -14.85 -6.46
CA LYS A 62 3.01 -15.26 -5.06
C LYS A 62 3.93 -14.34 -4.25
N THR A 63 5.07 -13.93 -4.81
CA THR A 63 5.95 -12.96 -4.16
C THR A 63 5.30 -11.59 -4.06
N TRP A 64 4.67 -11.13 -5.15
CA TRP A 64 4.00 -9.84 -5.20
C TRP A 64 2.90 -9.73 -4.14
N ILE A 65 2.03 -10.75 -4.01
CA ILE A 65 0.94 -10.71 -3.03
C ILE A 65 1.47 -10.71 -1.60
N LEU A 66 2.55 -11.43 -1.30
CA LEU A 66 3.16 -11.41 0.03
C LEU A 66 3.68 -10.01 0.40
N SER A 67 4.37 -9.36 -0.53
CA SER A 67 4.88 -7.99 -0.32
C SER A 67 3.75 -6.97 -0.18
N ASP A 68 2.73 -7.04 -1.04
CA ASP A 68 1.56 -6.16 -0.98
C ASP A 68 0.79 -6.31 0.35
N GLN A 69 0.56 -7.54 0.81
CA GLN A 69 -0.16 -7.80 2.06
C GLN A 69 0.66 -7.42 3.30
N LEU A 70 1.99 -7.56 3.25
CA LEU A 70 2.87 -7.05 4.30
C LEU A 70 2.79 -5.53 4.40
N LEU A 71 2.82 -4.85 3.25
CA LEU A 71 2.71 -3.40 3.18
C LEU A 71 1.34 -2.90 3.69
N LEU A 72 0.26 -3.61 3.35
CA LEU A 72 -1.07 -3.37 3.92
C LEU A 72 -1.11 -3.56 5.42
N SER A 73 -0.50 -4.62 5.94
CA SER A 73 -0.45 -4.89 7.38
C SER A 73 0.27 -3.78 8.13
N TRP A 74 1.41 -3.31 7.61
CA TRP A 74 2.12 -2.16 8.16
C TRP A 74 1.28 -0.89 8.09
N LYS A 75 0.62 -0.65 6.96
CA LYS A 75 -0.27 0.50 6.82
C LYS A 75 -1.40 0.44 7.85
N ASN A 76 -2.08 -0.68 8.00
CA ASN A 76 -3.15 -0.82 8.98
C ASN A 76 -2.67 -0.62 10.42
N SER A 77 -1.44 -1.02 10.75
CA SER A 77 -0.89 -0.82 12.09
C SER A 77 -0.66 0.64 12.48
N ILE A 78 -0.53 1.53 11.49
CA ILE A 78 -0.23 2.95 11.70
C ILE A 78 -1.47 3.82 11.56
N LEU A 79 -2.62 3.28 11.14
CA LEU A 79 -3.86 4.04 11.00
C LEU A 79 -4.57 4.20 12.35
N SER A 80 -5.11 5.39 12.62
CA SER A 80 -6.16 5.51 13.63
C SER A 80 -7.43 4.77 13.19
N GLU A 81 -8.24 4.33 14.16
CA GLU A 81 -9.49 3.59 13.90
C GLU A 81 -10.43 4.35 12.95
N LEU A 82 -10.53 5.66 13.14
CA LEU A 82 -11.37 6.54 12.33
C LEU A 82 -10.91 6.63 10.87
N VAL A 83 -9.59 6.55 10.61
CA VAL A 83 -9.05 6.51 9.25
C VAL A 83 -9.12 5.10 8.67
N MET A 84 -8.89 4.06 9.49
CA MET A 84 -9.04 2.66 9.09
C MET A 84 -10.46 2.36 8.59
N ALA A 85 -11.49 2.91 9.25
CA ALA A 85 -12.87 2.78 8.82
C ALA A 85 -13.14 3.31 7.40
N GLN A 86 -12.33 4.27 6.90
CA GLN A 86 -12.48 4.84 5.56
C GLN A 86 -11.88 3.95 4.46
N VAL A 87 -11.03 2.99 4.82
CA VAL A 87 -10.31 2.13 3.87
C VAL A 87 -10.65 0.65 4.07
N VAL A 88 -11.68 0.35 4.87
CA VAL A 88 -12.13 -1.02 5.12
C VAL A 88 -12.59 -1.67 3.82
N GLY A 89 -12.21 -2.93 3.61
CA GLY A 89 -12.54 -3.69 2.40
C GLY A 89 -11.64 -3.43 1.19
N LEU A 90 -10.69 -2.48 1.27
CA LEU A 90 -9.67 -2.30 0.23
C LEU A 90 -8.56 -3.35 0.42
N THR A 91 -8.26 -4.10 -0.65
CA THR A 91 -7.48 -5.34 -0.56
C THR A 91 -6.04 -5.25 -1.06
N THR A 92 -5.64 -4.11 -1.65
CA THR A 92 -4.27 -3.88 -2.12
C THR A 92 -3.71 -2.57 -1.57
N SER A 93 -2.40 -2.55 -1.33
CA SER A 93 -1.69 -1.40 -0.76
C SER A 93 -1.83 -0.14 -1.61
N ALA A 94 -1.77 -0.29 -2.94
CA ALA A 94 -1.96 0.77 -3.91
C ALA A 94 -3.34 1.45 -3.76
N ILE A 95 -4.41 0.66 -3.63
CA ILE A 95 -5.78 1.17 -3.52
C ILE A 95 -5.98 1.90 -2.19
N VAL A 96 -5.47 1.33 -1.09
CA VAL A 96 -5.50 1.99 0.23
C VAL A 96 -4.76 3.32 0.21
N TRP A 97 -3.55 3.36 -0.39
CA TRP A 97 -2.76 4.59 -0.43
C TRP A 97 -3.43 5.67 -1.27
N SER A 98 -3.95 5.30 -2.43
CA SER A 98 -4.70 6.19 -3.32
C SER A 98 -5.96 6.74 -2.66
N ALA A 99 -6.70 5.91 -1.92
CA ALA A 99 -7.89 6.33 -1.19
C ALA A 99 -7.53 7.37 -0.11
N LEU A 100 -6.46 7.12 0.65
CA LEU A 100 -6.00 8.06 1.68
C LEU A 100 -5.51 9.37 1.07
N GLU A 101 -4.73 9.32 0.00
CA GLU A 101 -4.32 10.52 -0.73
C GLU A 101 -5.54 11.35 -1.14
N ARG A 102 -6.55 10.75 -1.77
CA ARG A 102 -7.80 11.46 -2.11
C ARG A 102 -8.53 12.04 -0.90
N LEU A 103 -8.66 11.27 0.18
CA LEU A 103 -9.32 11.69 1.42
C LEU A 103 -8.64 12.93 2.03
N PHE A 104 -7.31 13.01 1.98
CA PHE A 104 -6.56 14.10 2.60
C PHE A 104 -6.23 15.25 1.64
N SER A 105 -6.03 14.98 0.35
CA SER A 105 -5.91 16.03 -0.68
C SER A 105 -7.18 16.86 -0.82
N SER A 106 -8.35 16.29 -0.51
CA SER A 106 -9.62 17.04 -0.46
C SER A 106 -9.66 18.04 0.71
N GLN A 107 -9.11 17.68 1.86
CA GLN A 107 -9.08 18.56 3.04
C GLN A 107 -8.04 19.68 2.91
N SER A 108 -6.92 19.45 2.21
CA SER A 108 -5.92 20.49 1.96
C SER A 108 -6.41 21.63 1.06
N ARG A 109 -7.45 21.40 0.25
CA ARG A 109 -8.05 22.44 -0.63
C ARG A 109 -9.02 23.36 0.10
N VAL A 110 -9.51 22.98 1.29
CA VAL A 110 -10.50 23.77 2.04
C VAL A 110 -9.82 24.84 2.92
N HIS A 111 -8.48 24.83 3.04
CA HIS A 111 -7.73 25.83 3.81
C HIS A 111 -7.05 26.92 2.97
N ILE A 112 -7.42 27.03 1.69
CA ILE A 112 -7.08 28.18 0.85
C ILE A 112 -8.38 28.73 0.28
N MET A 113 -9.12 29.48 1.11
CA MET A 113 -10.11 30.47 0.68
C MET A 113 -10.29 31.50 1.79
#